data_AF-A0A9Q0KFB5-F1
#
_entry.id   AF-A0A9Q0KFB5-F1
#
_cell.length_a   1.000
_cell.length_b   1.000
_cell.length_c   1.000
_cell.angle_alpha   90.00
_cell.angle_beta   90.00
_cell.angle_gamma   90.00
#
_symmetry.space_group_name_H-M   'P 1'
#
loop_
_entity.id
_entity.type
_entity.pdbx_description
1 polymer ?
#
loop_
_entity_poly.entity_id
_entity_poly.type
_entity_poly.pdbx_seq_one_letter_code
_entity_poly.pdbx_strand_id
1 'polypeptide(L)'
;MEQGSTVDLYVLPERYISKILSLTSPQDACRSSVVSSVFQSAADSDSVWERFLPTDYQQILSSLVSPFPFVFSSKKELYLYLCNNPVLIDNGTKTFALEKCSGKKCYMIGAKELSIVWGDTPQYWNWRPFPESRFSEVAELMKVCWLVVHGRMETRLLSPSTTYVAYLVFKFSDSAYGFGLPPAEVSVKLAAAGGGEEVKEVYLDPIGRHRRQFGMHRRIGGSVML
;
A
#
# COMPACT_ATOMS: atom_id res chain seq x y z
N MET A 1 53.47 -1.43 -3.86
CA MET A 1 52.63 -1.27 -2.65
C MET A 1 51.88 0.04 -2.83
N GLU A 2 50.66 0.00 -3.38
CA GLU A 2 49.80 1.18 -3.39
C GLU A 2 49.27 1.40 -1.98
N GLN A 3 49.65 2.50 -1.36
CA GLN A 3 48.99 2.98 -0.15
C GLN A 3 47.61 3.50 -0.58
N GLY A 4 46.58 2.69 -0.37
CA GLY A 4 45.20 3.16 -0.42
C GLY A 4 45.03 4.21 0.68
N SER A 5 45.02 5.48 0.29
CA SER A 5 44.68 6.57 1.20
C SER A 5 43.24 6.35 1.68
N THR A 6 43.07 5.91 2.93
CA THR A 6 41.77 5.82 3.57
C THR A 6 41.26 7.25 3.76
N VAL A 7 40.33 7.69 2.92
CA VAL A 7 39.65 8.97 3.10
C VAL A 7 38.83 8.86 4.38
N ASP A 8 39.25 9.58 5.40
CA ASP A 8 38.51 9.62 6.65
C ASP A 8 37.20 10.38 6.45
N LEU A 9 36.08 9.66 6.55
CA LEU A 9 34.74 10.18 6.36
C LEU A 9 34.41 11.29 7.39
N TYR A 10 35.10 11.31 8.54
CA TYR A 10 34.95 12.33 9.58
C TYR A 10 35.50 13.72 9.18
N VAL A 11 36.28 13.80 8.11
CA VAL A 11 36.85 15.07 7.61
C VAL A 11 35.90 15.77 6.61
N LEU A 12 34.85 15.08 6.14
CA LEU A 12 33.91 15.64 5.19
C LEU A 12 33.01 16.71 5.84
N PRO A 13 32.87 17.91 5.23
CA PRO A 13 31.87 18.87 5.66
C PRO A 13 30.45 18.29 5.61
N GLU A 14 29.59 18.71 6.54
CA GLU A 14 28.21 18.22 6.70
C GLU A 14 27.43 18.17 5.38
N ARG A 15 27.57 19.19 4.52
CA ARG A 15 26.91 19.24 3.21
C ARG A 15 27.22 18.05 2.30
N TYR A 16 28.45 17.51 2.35
CA TYR A 16 28.82 16.34 1.56
C TYR A 16 28.27 15.06 2.19
N ILE A 17 28.24 14.99 3.52
CA ILE A 17 27.59 13.88 4.24
C ILE A 17 26.10 13.85 3.91
N SER A 18 25.38 14.97 4.00
CA SER A 18 23.98 15.06 3.58
C SER A 18 23.81 14.65 2.12
N LYS A 19 24.70 15.08 1.22
CA LYS A 19 24.62 14.68 -0.19
C LYS A 19 24.78 13.17 -0.35
N ILE A 20 25.71 12.54 0.36
CA ILE A 20 25.90 11.08 0.35
C ILE A 20 24.64 10.39 0.90
N LEU A 21 24.18 10.81 2.08
CA LEU A 21 23.00 10.22 2.72
C LEU A 21 21.73 10.35 1.87
N SER A 22 21.54 11.46 1.15
CA SER A 22 20.42 11.64 0.22
C SER A 22 20.39 10.63 -0.93
N LEU A 23 21.51 9.95 -1.22
CA LEU A 23 21.62 8.91 -2.25
C LEU A 23 21.47 7.49 -1.69
N THR A 24 21.26 7.36 -0.37
CA THR A 24 21.03 6.07 0.32
C THR A 24 19.55 5.83 0.55
N SER A 25 19.18 4.88 1.41
CA SER A 25 17.79 4.70 1.85
C SER A 25 17.47 5.54 3.11
N PRO A 26 16.19 5.84 3.36
CA PRO A 26 15.73 6.43 4.63
C PRO A 26 16.21 5.65 5.86
N GLN A 27 16.24 4.31 5.76
CA GLN A 27 16.74 3.44 6.81
C GLN A 27 18.25 3.65 7.05
N ASP A 28 19.05 3.73 5.98
CA ASP A 28 20.50 3.93 6.09
C ASP A 28 20.86 5.32 6.61
N ALA A 29 20.13 6.36 6.21
CA ALA A 29 20.27 7.70 6.78
C ALA A 29 19.98 7.70 8.28
N CYS A 30 18.88 7.06 8.71
CA CYS A 30 18.57 6.90 10.14
C CYS A 30 19.65 6.13 10.89
N ARG A 31 20.19 5.03 10.33
CA ARG A 31 21.31 4.28 10.95
C ARG A 31 22.59 5.10 11.00
N SER A 32 22.83 5.96 10.01
CA SER A 32 24.01 6.82 9.97
C SER A 32 23.93 7.94 11.02
N SER A 33 22.73 8.40 11.38
CA SER A 33 22.52 9.48 12.36
C SER A 33 23.13 9.21 13.73
N VAL A 34 23.33 7.95 14.12
CA VAL A 34 23.88 7.58 15.44
C VAL A 34 25.42 7.53 15.46
N VAL A 35 26.08 7.78 14.33
CA VAL A 35 27.55 7.69 14.23
C VAL A 35 28.24 8.89 14.90
N SER A 36 27.71 10.11 14.71
CA SER A 36 28.22 11.34 15.33
C SER A 36 27.19 12.46 15.23
N SER A 37 27.39 13.57 15.94
CA SER A 37 26.51 14.76 15.84
C SER A 37 26.47 15.36 14.44
N VAL A 38 27.58 15.34 13.70
CA VAL A 38 27.62 15.82 12.30
C VAL A 38 26.78 14.92 11.40
N PHE A 39 26.86 13.60 11.58
CA PHE A 39 26.02 12.66 10.86
C PHE A 39 24.54 12.78 11.24
N GLN A 40 24.24 13.04 12.51
CA GLN A 40 22.88 13.30 12.97
C GLN A 40 22.29 14.54 12.28
N SER A 41 23.00 15.67 12.32
CA SER A 41 22.59 16.91 11.65
C SER A 41 22.40 16.69 10.16
N ALA A 42 23.36 16.02 9.51
CA ALA A 42 23.31 15.73 8.08
C ALA A 42 22.16 14.80 7.70
N ALA A 43 21.86 13.78 8.52
CA ALA A 43 20.80 12.81 8.28
C ALA A 43 19.40 13.39 8.51
N ASP A 44 19.29 14.40 9.37
CA ASP A 44 18.01 15.03 9.73
C ASP A 44 17.71 16.25 8.86
N SER A 45 18.60 16.59 7.92
CA SER A 45 18.43 17.75 7.05
C SER A 45 17.31 17.58 6.02
N ASP A 46 16.54 18.64 5.77
CA ASP A 46 15.47 18.64 4.77
C ASP A 46 15.98 18.37 3.35
N SER A 47 17.25 18.64 3.05
CA SER A 47 17.86 18.29 1.76
C SER A 47 17.98 16.78 1.54
N VAL A 48 18.16 16.01 2.61
CA VAL A 48 18.15 14.54 2.58
C VAL A 48 16.72 14.03 2.42
N TRP A 49 15.80 14.50 3.27
CA TRP A 49 14.42 14.00 3.28
C TRP A 49 13.60 14.43 2.06
N GLU A 50 13.93 15.54 1.40
CA GLU A 50 13.37 15.89 0.09
C GLU A 50 13.66 14.81 -0.95
N ARG A 51 14.82 14.15 -0.88
CA ARG A 51 15.20 13.10 -1.84
C ARG A 51 14.52 11.76 -1.56
N PHE A 52 14.09 11.55 -0.32
CA PHE A 52 13.35 10.35 0.11
C PHE A 52 11.86 10.44 -0.11
N LEU A 53 11.30 11.66 -0.15
CA LEU A 53 9.92 11.87 -0.57
C LEU A 53 9.78 11.57 -2.08
N PRO A 54 8.64 10.98 -2.52
CA PRO A 54 8.39 10.81 -3.94
C PRO A 54 8.38 12.14 -4.67
N THR A 55 8.92 12.23 -5.89
CA THR A 55 9.05 13.50 -6.63
C THR A 55 7.72 14.23 -6.86
N ASP A 56 6.62 13.49 -6.88
CA ASP A 56 5.25 13.98 -7.05
C ASP A 56 4.47 14.08 -5.72
N TYR A 57 5.15 14.03 -4.56
CA TYR A 57 4.49 14.10 -3.25
C TYR A 57 3.57 15.32 -3.14
N GLN A 58 3.98 16.48 -3.65
CA GLN A 58 3.16 17.70 -3.61
C GLN A 58 1.82 17.54 -4.36
N GLN A 59 1.82 16.82 -5.49
CA GLN A 59 0.60 16.51 -6.24
C GLN A 59 -0.29 15.55 -5.44
N ILE A 60 0.31 14.55 -4.79
CA ILE A 60 -0.41 13.63 -3.91
C ILE A 60 -1.01 14.38 -2.71
N LEU A 61 -0.28 15.33 -2.12
CA LEU A 61 -0.78 16.15 -1.02
C LEU A 61 -1.94 17.05 -1.47
N SER A 62 -1.93 17.51 -2.74
CA SER A 62 -3.04 18.28 -3.30
C SER A 62 -4.30 17.45 -3.58
N SER A 63 -4.17 16.13 -3.72
CA SER A 63 -5.31 15.22 -3.94
C SER A 63 -5.90 14.63 -2.66
N LEU A 64 -5.42 15.08 -1.50
CA LEU A 64 -5.96 14.68 -0.20
C LEU A 64 -7.43 15.09 -0.05
N VAL A 65 -8.23 14.18 0.50
CA VAL A 65 -9.65 14.46 0.81
C VAL A 65 -9.78 15.53 1.89
N SER A 66 -8.86 15.52 2.86
CA SER A 66 -8.81 16.48 3.95
C SER A 66 -7.38 16.99 4.12
N PRO A 67 -7.16 18.32 4.19
CA PRO A 67 -5.85 18.87 4.53
C PRO A 67 -5.37 18.40 5.90
N PHE A 68 -4.05 18.42 6.10
CA PHE A 68 -3.49 18.13 7.42
C PHE A 68 -3.95 19.18 8.43
N PRO A 69 -4.31 18.76 9.67
CA PRO A 69 -4.72 19.69 10.71
C PRO A 69 -3.57 20.51 11.29
N PHE A 70 -2.34 20.28 10.83
CA PHE A 70 -1.12 20.92 11.31
C PHE A 70 -0.08 21.04 10.18
N VAL A 71 0.93 21.86 10.43
CA VAL A 71 2.08 22.04 9.53
C VAL A 71 3.24 21.21 10.06
N PHE A 72 3.93 20.49 9.18
CA PHE A 72 5.14 19.75 9.54
C PHE A 72 6.32 20.69 9.71
N SER A 73 7.11 20.47 10.77
CA SER A 73 8.30 21.25 11.09
C SER A 73 9.51 20.88 10.23
N SER A 74 9.48 19.69 9.62
CA SER A 74 10.51 19.19 8.71
C SER A 74 9.94 18.18 7.70
N LYS A 75 10.67 17.91 6.62
CA LYS A 75 10.32 16.87 5.64
C LYS A 75 10.47 15.46 6.22
N LYS A 76 11.36 15.30 7.21
CA LYS A 76 11.47 14.07 7.99
C LYS A 76 10.16 13.77 8.72
N GLU A 77 9.59 14.78 9.36
CA GLU A 77 8.31 14.65 10.07
C GLU A 77 7.17 14.29 9.11
N LEU A 78 7.08 14.98 7.96
CA LEU A 78 6.13 14.65 6.89
C LEU A 78 6.30 13.19 6.42
N TYR A 79 7.53 12.77 6.13
CA TYR A 79 7.83 11.41 5.66
C TYR A 79 7.37 10.38 6.69
N LEU A 80 7.72 10.55 7.97
CA LEU A 80 7.35 9.62 9.04
C LEU A 80 5.84 9.61 9.26
N TYR A 81 5.16 10.75 9.12
CA TYR A 81 3.71 10.80 9.17
C TYR A 81 3.08 9.97 8.05
N LEU A 82 3.52 10.12 6.81
CA LEU A 82 3.03 9.37 5.65
C LEU A 82 3.34 7.85 5.74
N CYS A 83 4.37 7.46 6.50
CA CYS A 83 4.64 6.05 6.78
C CYS A 83 3.64 5.43 7.76
N ASN A 84 3.28 6.19 8.80
CA ASN A 84 2.48 5.67 9.91
C ASN A 84 0.98 5.91 9.74
N ASN A 85 0.59 6.88 8.91
CA ASN A 85 -0.78 7.32 8.72
C ASN A 85 -1.13 7.28 7.24
N PRO A 86 -1.76 6.19 6.76
CA PRO A 86 -2.24 6.14 5.39
C PRO A 86 -3.33 7.18 5.16
N VAL A 87 -3.11 8.07 4.21
CA VAL A 87 -3.95 9.24 3.94
C VAL A 87 -4.93 8.95 2.81
N LEU A 88 -6.16 9.46 2.91
CA LEU A 88 -7.18 9.31 1.87
C LEU A 88 -6.95 10.29 0.71
N ILE A 89 -6.95 9.76 -0.50
CA ILE A 89 -6.83 10.49 -1.77
C ILE A 89 -7.96 10.08 -2.72
N ASP A 90 -8.05 10.72 -3.89
CA ASP A 90 -8.99 10.38 -4.96
C ASP A 90 -10.45 10.29 -4.45
N ASN A 91 -10.95 11.38 -3.86
CA ASN A 91 -12.29 11.45 -3.27
C ASN A 91 -12.55 10.35 -2.21
N GLY A 92 -11.50 9.82 -1.59
CA GLY A 92 -11.57 8.83 -0.53
C GLY A 92 -11.69 7.41 -1.03
N THR A 93 -11.48 7.14 -2.32
CA THR A 93 -11.52 5.78 -2.86
C THR A 93 -10.17 5.07 -2.79
N LYS A 94 -9.08 5.78 -2.50
CA LYS A 94 -7.74 5.19 -2.31
C LYS A 94 -7.06 5.76 -1.07
N THR A 95 -6.16 4.98 -0.48
CA THR A 95 -5.22 5.49 0.53
C THR A 95 -3.80 5.47 0.00
N PHE A 96 -3.01 6.46 0.37
CA PHE A 96 -1.59 6.56 0.08
C PHE A 96 -0.75 6.47 1.37
N ALA A 97 0.38 5.79 1.30
CA ALA A 97 1.38 5.73 2.37
C ALA A 97 2.79 5.51 1.80
N LEU A 98 3.82 5.67 2.63
CA LEU A 98 5.20 5.33 2.27
C LEU A 98 5.65 4.07 3.00
N GLU A 99 6.36 3.19 2.29
CA GLU A 99 7.10 2.09 2.93
C GLU A 99 8.27 2.67 3.70
N LYS A 100 8.31 2.39 5.00
CA LYS A 100 9.17 3.09 5.97
C LYS A 100 10.65 3.03 5.62
N CYS A 101 11.15 1.88 5.16
CA CYS A 101 12.59 1.66 5.00
C CYS A 101 13.14 2.22 3.69
N SER A 102 12.32 2.25 2.63
CA SER A 102 12.72 2.53 1.26
C SER A 102 12.08 3.78 0.65
N GLY A 103 11.02 4.33 1.26
CA GLY A 103 10.28 5.47 0.74
C GLY A 103 9.43 5.15 -0.49
N LYS A 104 9.22 3.86 -0.78
CA LYS A 104 8.40 3.43 -1.92
C LYS A 104 6.94 3.66 -1.62
N LYS A 105 6.19 4.06 -2.66
CA LYS A 105 4.77 4.37 -2.54
C LYS A 105 3.96 3.10 -2.31
N CYS A 106 3.06 3.13 -1.34
CA CYS A 106 2.08 2.09 -1.05
C CYS A 106 0.67 2.65 -1.26
N TYR A 107 -0.17 1.89 -1.96
CA TYR A 107 -1.56 2.26 -2.19
C TYR A 107 -2.51 1.17 -1.70
N MET A 108 -3.68 1.58 -1.24
CA MET A 108 -4.83 0.72 -1.01
C MET A 108 -6.00 1.25 -1.84
N ILE A 109 -6.74 0.36 -2.48
CA ILE A 109 -7.89 0.70 -3.31
C ILE A 109 -9.13 0.21 -2.55
N GLY A 110 -10.07 1.11 -2.28
CA GLY A 110 -11.33 0.79 -1.63
C GLY A 110 -12.29 0.11 -2.60
N ALA A 111 -13.26 -0.64 -2.07
CA ALA A 111 -14.20 -1.43 -2.87
C ALA A 111 -14.97 -0.60 -3.92
N LYS A 112 -15.25 0.68 -3.66
CA LYS A 112 -15.92 1.60 -4.60
C LYS A 112 -15.16 1.84 -5.92
N GLU A 113 -13.85 1.70 -5.89
CA GLU A 113 -12.99 1.86 -7.08
C GLU A 113 -12.76 0.52 -7.81
N LEU A 114 -13.16 -0.59 -7.20
CA LEU A 114 -13.07 -1.91 -7.81
C LEU A 114 -14.26 -2.15 -8.74
N SER A 115 -14.02 -2.85 -9.83
CA SER A 115 -15.09 -3.40 -10.66
C SER A 115 -15.51 -4.74 -10.07
N ILE A 116 -16.67 -4.76 -9.42
CA ILE A 116 -17.24 -5.92 -8.75
C ILE A 116 -18.46 -6.38 -9.56
N VAL A 117 -18.54 -7.68 -9.86
CA VAL A 117 -19.70 -8.24 -10.57
C VAL A 117 -20.99 -7.96 -9.80
N TRP A 118 -21.97 -7.36 -10.48
CA TRP A 118 -23.25 -6.93 -9.91
C TRP A 118 -23.11 -5.99 -8.70
N GLY A 119 -21.97 -5.29 -8.53
CA GLY A 119 -21.74 -4.43 -7.37
C GLY A 119 -22.78 -3.31 -7.18
N ASP A 120 -23.50 -2.97 -8.24
CA ASP A 120 -24.61 -2.01 -8.27
C ASP A 120 -25.99 -2.64 -7.98
N THR A 121 -26.05 -3.95 -7.77
CA THR A 121 -27.29 -4.75 -7.64
C THR A 121 -27.56 -5.08 -6.16
N PRO A 122 -28.53 -4.41 -5.50
CA PRO A 122 -28.75 -4.52 -4.05
C PRO A 122 -29.16 -5.92 -3.57
N GLN A 123 -29.65 -6.78 -4.48
CA GLN A 123 -29.97 -8.17 -4.17
C GLN A 123 -28.72 -8.99 -3.82
N TYR A 124 -27.55 -8.58 -4.32
CA TYR A 124 -26.29 -9.31 -4.14
C TYR A 124 -25.31 -8.57 -3.25
N TRP A 125 -25.35 -7.23 -3.25
CA TRP A 125 -24.39 -6.40 -2.51
C TRP A 125 -25.09 -5.36 -1.66
N ASN A 126 -24.59 -5.20 -0.45
CA ASN A 126 -24.97 -4.14 0.45
C ASN A 126 -23.77 -3.21 0.65
N TRP A 127 -23.92 -1.93 0.36
CA TRP A 127 -22.90 -0.93 0.62
C TRP A 127 -23.18 -0.29 1.98
N ARG A 128 -22.23 -0.37 2.90
CA ARG A 128 -22.43 0.15 4.25
C ARG A 128 -21.15 0.69 4.87
N PRO A 129 -21.25 1.61 5.84
CA PRO A 129 -20.13 1.96 6.69
C PRO A 129 -19.65 0.76 7.50
N PHE A 130 -18.34 0.68 7.70
CA PHE A 130 -17.73 -0.34 8.55
C PHE A 130 -16.64 0.27 9.42
N PRO A 131 -16.81 0.30 10.76
CA PRO A 131 -15.90 1.04 11.65
C PRO A 131 -14.43 0.62 11.59
N GLU A 132 -14.13 -0.62 11.21
CA GLU A 132 -12.76 -1.13 11.09
C GLU A 132 -12.14 -0.81 9.71
N SER A 133 -12.93 -0.31 8.77
CA SER A 133 -12.44 0.10 7.45
C SER A 133 -11.87 1.51 7.48
N ARG A 134 -10.85 1.74 6.65
CA ARG A 134 -10.33 3.09 6.38
C ARG A 134 -11.17 3.84 5.34
N PHE A 135 -12.05 3.14 4.64
CA PHE A 135 -12.95 3.69 3.65
C PHE A 135 -14.33 3.93 4.26
N SER A 136 -15.04 4.94 3.76
CA SER A 136 -16.38 5.31 4.25
C SER A 136 -17.42 4.21 4.05
N GLU A 137 -17.27 3.39 3.01
CA GLU A 137 -18.15 2.28 2.68
C GLU A 137 -17.33 1.04 2.30
N VAL A 138 -17.83 -0.13 2.69
CA VAL A 138 -17.37 -1.45 2.25
C VAL A 138 -18.44 -2.14 1.43
N ALA A 139 -18.05 -3.08 0.57
CA ALA A 139 -18.99 -3.90 -0.17
C ALA A 139 -19.24 -5.21 0.58
N GLU A 140 -20.45 -5.37 1.11
CA GLU A 140 -20.90 -6.59 1.79
C GLU A 140 -21.60 -7.52 0.79
N LEU A 141 -21.00 -8.68 0.53
CA LEU A 141 -21.57 -9.73 -0.32
C LEU A 141 -22.67 -10.49 0.43
N MET A 142 -23.86 -10.58 -0.15
CA MET A 142 -24.99 -11.31 0.45
C MET A 142 -24.98 -12.79 0.07
N LYS A 143 -25.23 -13.10 -1.21
CA LYS A 143 -25.27 -14.47 -1.74
C LYS A 143 -25.21 -14.50 -3.27
N VAL A 144 -24.25 -15.22 -3.83
CA VAL A 144 -24.03 -15.35 -5.29
C VAL A 144 -23.56 -16.76 -5.67
N CYS A 145 -23.62 -17.11 -6.95
CA CYS A 145 -23.08 -18.39 -7.45
C CYS A 145 -21.59 -18.30 -7.84
N TRP A 146 -21.10 -17.11 -8.16
CA TRP A 146 -19.70 -16.83 -8.50
C TRP A 146 -19.38 -15.37 -8.20
N LEU A 147 -18.10 -15.06 -8.04
CA LEU A 147 -17.59 -13.73 -7.70
C LEU A 147 -16.40 -13.40 -8.60
N VAL A 148 -16.43 -12.23 -9.23
CA VAL A 148 -15.26 -11.66 -9.91
C VAL A 148 -15.10 -10.21 -9.45
N VAL A 149 -13.86 -9.87 -9.13
CA VAL A 149 -13.45 -8.53 -8.70
C VAL A 149 -12.23 -8.16 -9.51
N HIS A 150 -12.26 -6.99 -10.15
CA HIS A 150 -11.13 -6.43 -10.87
C HIS A 150 -10.71 -5.11 -10.24
N GLY A 151 -9.40 -4.95 -10.05
CA GLY A 151 -8.78 -3.68 -9.70
C GLY A 151 -7.93 -3.17 -10.86
N ARG A 152 -7.81 -1.85 -10.98
CA ARG A 152 -6.87 -1.22 -11.91
C ARG A 152 -6.08 -0.15 -11.18
N MET A 153 -4.78 -0.11 -11.44
CA MET A 153 -3.90 0.95 -10.97
C MET A 153 -2.99 1.38 -12.10
N GLU A 154 -2.90 2.70 -12.28
CA GLU A 154 -1.98 3.25 -13.29
C GLU A 154 -0.55 3.12 -12.80
N THR A 155 0.32 2.52 -13.63
CA THR A 155 1.71 2.26 -13.27
C THR A 155 2.53 3.53 -13.02
N ARG A 156 2.12 4.66 -13.61
CA ARG A 156 2.74 5.98 -13.35
C ARG A 156 2.61 6.44 -11.90
N LEU A 157 1.61 5.93 -11.16
CA LEU A 157 1.44 6.24 -9.75
C LEU A 157 2.42 5.44 -8.88
N LEU A 158 2.89 4.28 -9.37
CA LEU A 158 3.81 3.41 -8.64
C LEU A 158 5.25 3.96 -8.66
N SER A 159 6.04 3.54 -7.67
CA SER A 159 7.47 3.85 -7.67
C SER A 159 8.20 3.04 -8.76
N PRO A 160 9.10 3.67 -9.53
CA PRO A 160 9.86 2.96 -10.57
C PRO A 160 10.80 1.92 -9.94
N SER A 161 11.17 0.91 -10.73
CA SER A 161 12.12 -0.15 -10.36
C SER A 161 11.82 -0.77 -9.00
N THR A 162 10.55 -1.06 -8.73
CA THR A 162 10.07 -1.55 -7.44
C THR A 162 9.23 -2.81 -7.67
N THR A 163 9.50 -3.86 -6.91
CA THR A 163 8.66 -5.06 -6.92
C THR A 163 7.47 -4.83 -6.01
N TYR A 164 6.27 -4.94 -6.57
CA TYR A 164 5.02 -4.79 -5.83
C TYR A 164 4.40 -6.15 -5.55
N VAL A 165 3.74 -6.26 -4.40
CA VAL A 165 2.87 -7.38 -4.06
C VAL A 165 1.45 -6.82 -3.93
N ALA A 166 0.50 -7.48 -4.58
CA ALA A 166 -0.92 -7.16 -4.47
C ALA A 166 -1.57 -8.05 -3.41
N TYR A 167 -2.39 -7.44 -2.56
CA TYR A 167 -3.15 -8.14 -1.53
C TYR A 167 -4.63 -7.82 -1.70
N LEU A 168 -5.47 -8.86 -1.62
CA LEU A 168 -6.91 -8.69 -1.42
C LEU A 168 -7.16 -8.72 0.08
N VAL A 169 -7.63 -7.61 0.64
CA VAL A 169 -7.99 -7.50 2.06
C VAL A 169 -9.51 -7.61 2.16
N PHE A 170 -9.99 -8.53 2.99
CA PHE A 170 -11.42 -8.77 3.18
C PHE A 170 -11.67 -9.38 4.56
N LYS A 171 -12.94 -9.35 5.00
CA LYS A 171 -13.39 -9.96 6.26
C LYS A 171 -14.57 -10.89 6.03
N PHE A 172 -14.48 -12.11 6.54
CA PHE A 172 -15.61 -13.03 6.62
C PHE A 172 -16.50 -12.67 7.81
N SER A 173 -17.82 -12.68 7.60
CA SER A 173 -18.78 -12.78 8.70
C SER A 173 -18.89 -14.23 9.20
N ASP A 174 -19.46 -14.41 10.40
CA ASP A 174 -19.68 -15.72 10.98
C ASP A 174 -20.58 -16.64 10.13
N SER A 175 -21.40 -16.02 9.28
CA SER A 175 -22.33 -16.71 8.39
C SER A 175 -21.76 -17.02 7.01
N ALA A 176 -20.55 -16.56 6.67
CA ALA A 176 -19.94 -16.76 5.36
C ALA A 176 -19.67 -18.24 5.06
N TYR A 177 -19.92 -18.68 3.83
CA TYR A 177 -19.65 -20.03 3.33
C TYR A 177 -19.41 -20.02 1.81
N GLY A 178 -18.84 -21.11 1.29
CA GLY A 178 -18.60 -21.30 -0.15
C GLY A 178 -17.25 -20.80 -0.67
N PHE A 179 -16.35 -20.34 0.21
CA PHE A 179 -15.01 -19.85 -0.15
C PHE A 179 -13.87 -20.89 0.00
N GLY A 180 -14.23 -22.11 0.39
CA GLY A 180 -13.26 -23.19 0.59
C GLY A 180 -12.95 -23.99 -0.67
N LEU A 181 -13.90 -24.11 -1.62
CA LEU A 181 -13.76 -24.87 -2.87
C LEU A 181 -14.78 -24.38 -3.92
N PRO A 182 -14.44 -24.32 -5.22
CA PRO A 182 -13.09 -24.48 -5.79
C PRO A 182 -12.14 -23.33 -5.37
N PRO A 183 -10.82 -23.45 -5.57
CA PRO A 183 -9.92 -22.32 -5.34
C PRO A 183 -10.30 -21.14 -6.23
N ALA A 184 -10.01 -19.93 -5.75
CA ALA A 184 -10.17 -18.71 -6.52
C ALA A 184 -8.98 -18.51 -7.45
N GLU A 185 -9.26 -18.18 -8.71
CA GLU A 185 -8.24 -17.71 -9.64
C GLU A 185 -7.92 -16.24 -9.31
N VAL A 186 -6.63 -15.93 -9.13
CA VAL A 186 -6.13 -14.58 -8.92
C VAL A 186 -5.06 -14.32 -9.97
N SER A 187 -5.18 -13.20 -10.68
CA SER A 187 -4.21 -12.79 -11.68
C SER A 187 -3.76 -11.35 -11.52
N VAL A 188 -2.50 -11.10 -11.89
CA VAL A 188 -1.92 -9.76 -12.00
C VAL A 188 -1.38 -9.62 -13.42
N LYS A 189 -1.83 -8.58 -14.11
CA LYS A 189 -1.47 -8.32 -15.50
C LYS A 189 -0.96 -6.90 -15.69
N LEU A 190 0.16 -6.77 -16.37
CA LEU A 190 0.67 -5.48 -16.81
C LEU A 190 0.05 -5.13 -18.18
N ALA A 191 -0.78 -4.09 -18.24
CA ALA A 191 -1.50 -3.70 -19.46
C ALA A 191 -0.64 -3.01 -20.54
N ALA A 192 0.69 -3.12 -20.48
CA ALA A 192 1.61 -2.56 -21.47
C ALA A 192 1.89 -3.54 -22.61
N ALA A 193 2.36 -3.05 -23.76
CA ALA A 193 2.80 -3.92 -24.86
C ALA A 193 3.94 -4.83 -24.38
N GLY A 194 3.74 -6.16 -24.46
CA GLY A 194 4.66 -7.15 -23.93
C GLY A 194 4.60 -7.37 -22.41
N GLY A 195 3.58 -6.83 -21.73
CA GLY A 195 3.37 -7.04 -20.30
C GLY A 195 3.01 -8.49 -19.97
N GLY A 196 3.65 -9.03 -18.94
CA GLY A 196 3.37 -10.37 -18.43
C GLY A 196 2.03 -10.46 -17.70
N GLU A 197 1.53 -11.68 -17.60
CA GLU A 197 0.37 -12.06 -16.81
C GLU A 197 0.78 -13.21 -15.90
N GLU A 198 0.57 -13.04 -14.60
CA GLU A 198 0.78 -14.08 -13.61
C GLU A 198 -0.58 -14.51 -13.08
N VAL A 199 -0.88 -15.81 -13.14
CA VAL A 199 -2.13 -16.41 -12.68
C VAL A 199 -1.81 -17.44 -11.61
N LYS A 200 -2.56 -17.43 -10.50
CA LYS A 200 -2.45 -18.38 -9.40
C LYS A 200 -3.83 -18.81 -8.91
N GLU A 201 -3.93 -20.06 -8.48
CA GLU A 201 -5.08 -20.55 -7.74
C GLU A 201 -4.81 -20.43 -6.23
N VAL A 202 -5.73 -19.82 -5.50
CA VAL A 202 -5.61 -19.59 -4.05
C VAL A 202 -6.89 -19.97 -3.31
N TYR A 203 -6.75 -20.44 -2.08
CA TYR A 203 -7.88 -20.73 -1.20
C TYR A 203 -8.18 -19.50 -0.33
N LEU A 204 -9.39 -18.96 -0.44
CA LEU A 204 -9.81 -17.78 0.33
C LEU A 204 -10.20 -18.15 1.79
N ASP A 205 -10.67 -19.37 2.03
CA ASP A 205 -10.81 -19.97 3.37
C ASP A 205 -9.99 -21.28 3.47
N PRO A 206 -8.67 -21.20 3.71
CA PRO A 206 -7.79 -22.37 3.70
C PRO A 206 -8.00 -23.30 4.91
N ILE A 207 -8.54 -22.77 6.03
CA ILE A 207 -8.75 -23.53 7.27
C ILE A 207 -10.13 -24.21 7.25
N GLY A 208 -11.05 -23.74 6.41
CA GLY A 208 -12.41 -24.26 6.34
C GLY A 208 -13.19 -24.01 7.62
N ARG A 209 -12.91 -22.89 8.32
CA ARG A 209 -13.56 -22.57 9.61
C ARG A 209 -15.08 -22.50 9.47
N HIS A 210 -15.57 -22.23 8.26
CA HIS A 210 -17.00 -22.21 7.94
C HIS A 210 -17.48 -23.42 7.12
N ARG A 211 -16.79 -24.58 7.21
CA ARG A 211 -17.29 -25.89 6.76
C ARG A 211 -18.41 -26.42 7.67
N ARG A 212 -19.48 -25.66 7.91
CA ARG A 212 -20.67 -26.25 8.55
C ARG A 212 -21.43 -27.07 7.51
N GLN A 213 -21.41 -28.40 7.68
CA GLN A 213 -22.31 -29.47 7.18
C GLN A 213 -23.34 -29.18 6.06
N PHE A 214 -22.97 -28.44 5.02
CA PHE A 214 -23.81 -28.24 3.85
C PHE A 214 -23.02 -28.73 2.62
N GLY A 215 -23.34 -29.95 2.16
CA GLY A 215 -22.61 -30.63 1.08
C GLY A 215 -22.45 -29.75 -0.16
N MET A 216 -21.31 -29.87 -0.88
CA MET A 216 -20.97 -29.19 -2.15
C MET A 216 -21.93 -28.09 -2.61
N HIS A 217 -21.98 -26.95 -1.90
CA HIS A 217 -22.78 -25.82 -2.35
C HIS A 217 -22.04 -25.11 -3.48
N ARG A 218 -22.63 -25.09 -4.69
CA ARG A 218 -22.21 -24.22 -5.81
C ARG A 218 -22.50 -22.73 -5.57
N ARG A 219 -22.81 -22.35 -4.33
CA ARG A 219 -23.24 -21.00 -3.95
C ARG A 219 -22.33 -20.49 -2.85
N ILE A 220 -21.85 -19.28 -3.05
CA ILE A 220 -21.18 -18.45 -2.07
C ILE A 220 -22.26 -17.66 -1.34
N GLY A 221 -22.23 -17.61 -0.01
CA GLY A 221 -23.22 -16.85 0.73
C GLY A 221 -22.83 -16.60 2.16
N GLY A 222 -23.57 -15.70 2.81
CA GLY A 222 -23.14 -15.14 4.08
C GLY A 222 -22.16 -13.99 3.88
N SER A 223 -22.25 -13.01 4.77
CA SER A 223 -21.64 -11.69 4.59
C SER A 223 -20.11 -11.77 4.46
N VAL A 224 -19.57 -11.20 3.38
CA VAL A 224 -18.13 -10.94 3.20
C VAL A 224 -17.96 -9.47 2.90
N MET A 225 -17.12 -8.79 3.66
CA MET A 225 -16.85 -7.37 3.47
C MET A 225 -15.51 -7.18 2.75
N LEU A 226 -15.59 -6.50 1.60
CA LEU A 226 -14.47 -6.00 0.80
C LEU A 226 -14.23 -4.52 1.11
#